data_AF-A0A9E0XGD6-F1
#
_entry.id   AF-A0A9E0XGD6-F1
#
_cell.length_a   1.000
_cell.length_b   1.000
_cell.length_c   1.000
_cell.angle_alpha   90.00
_cell.angle_beta   90.00
_cell.angle_gamma   90.00
#
_symmetry.space_group_name_H-M   'P 1'
#
loop_
_entity.id
_entity.type
_entity.pdbx_description
1 polymer ?
#
loop_
_entity_poly.entity_id
_entity_poly.type
_entity_poly.pdbx_seq_one_letter_code
_entity_poly.pdbx_strand_id
1 'polypeptide(L)'
;MSTLSAILPSISSDRAHDIGFQMGKWCGKQVFNITYGLSRAIKQPYFWGSIAGACLALMAWIRFKHLLHTVHIEKKGLATRYSNTRLFLLPTMDSGENATQNFSLPYSTFSVRLNFPATVVIMDGKEKLPQLHIDADQSILPLIEHQHVNNTLLLDVKPRSAFETAQGILITVIIPKAQQFNVAVKNGGKAILNGFECPQLECTIEGNSGVLDGDKNTIRERQKIHIKGQGGFQAWSKAKASEVKIEGKGEVSIGVLDDLYVNIEGEGKVSCYTAQPKNYRRDGNGGAVDFDCVDLLKDSRAPVPIPKQPTAPLHEGRAGRIGW
;
A
#
# COMPACT_ATOMS: atom_id res chain seq x y z
N MET A 1 -6.14 -16.34 63.26
CA MET A 1 -5.32 -17.52 62.92
C MET A 1 -4.24 -17.05 61.93
N SER A 2 -3.14 -16.44 62.39
CA SER A 2 -1.87 -17.07 62.82
C SER A 2 -1.26 -17.95 61.71
N THR A 3 -0.38 -17.41 60.84
CA THR A 3 1.10 -17.23 60.95
C THR A 3 1.95 -18.46 60.62
N LEU A 4 3.14 -18.17 60.06
CA LEU A 4 4.35 -19.00 59.85
C LEU A 4 4.41 -19.72 58.49
N SER A 5 5.50 -19.76 57.71
CA SER A 5 6.90 -19.27 57.73
C SER A 5 7.63 -20.08 56.62
N ALA A 6 8.78 -19.80 56.01
CA ALA A 6 9.67 -18.65 55.84
C ALA A 6 10.90 -19.17 55.01
N ILE A 7 11.77 -18.25 54.60
CA ILE A 7 13.26 -18.38 54.47
C ILE A 7 13.89 -18.90 53.14
N LEU A 8 14.69 -17.97 52.58
CA LEU A 8 15.81 -17.96 51.59
C LEU A 8 16.94 -19.00 51.88
N PRO A 9 17.99 -19.24 51.04
CA PRO A 9 18.77 -18.23 50.29
C PRO A 9 19.45 -18.63 48.95
N SER A 10 20.09 -17.63 48.35
CA SER A 10 21.07 -17.64 47.25
C SER A 10 22.41 -18.33 47.61
N ILE A 11 23.12 -18.89 46.62
CA ILE A 11 24.55 -18.66 46.26
C ILE A 11 25.02 -19.66 45.17
N SER A 12 25.95 -19.17 44.35
CA SER A 12 26.72 -19.74 43.22
C SER A 12 27.52 -21.03 43.46
N SER A 13 27.83 -21.81 42.40
CA SER A 13 29.14 -21.85 41.71
C SER A 13 29.33 -23.07 40.78
N ASP A 14 30.10 -22.84 39.70
CA ASP A 14 31.10 -23.69 39.01
C ASP A 14 30.85 -25.17 38.66
N ARG A 15 31.00 -25.46 37.35
CA ARG A 15 31.93 -26.44 36.71
C ARG A 15 31.74 -26.39 35.18
N ALA A 16 32.73 -25.99 34.39
CA ALA A 16 33.87 -26.75 33.88
C ALA A 16 33.50 -27.75 32.76
N HIS A 17 33.84 -27.40 31.52
CA HIS A 17 34.21 -28.35 30.48
C HIS A 17 35.43 -27.80 29.73
N ASP A 18 36.54 -28.52 29.86
CA ASP A 18 37.70 -28.51 28.96
C ASP A 18 37.28 -28.73 27.52
N ILE A 19 38.06 -28.21 26.57
CA ILE A 19 38.58 -28.95 25.40
C ILE A 19 39.75 -28.14 24.82
N GLY A 20 40.90 -28.81 24.68
CA GLY A 20 42.18 -28.24 24.27
C GLY A 20 42.33 -27.98 22.76
N PHE A 21 43.35 -27.19 22.43
CA PHE A 21 43.81 -26.97 21.07
C PHE A 21 45.08 -27.80 20.80
N GLN A 22 45.03 -28.67 19.78
CA GLN A 22 46.22 -29.14 19.07
C GLN A 22 46.49 -28.23 17.86
N MET A 23 47.73 -27.78 17.72
CA MET A 23 48.20 -27.06 16.53
C MET A 23 48.69 -28.05 15.48
N GLY A 24 48.10 -27.99 14.29
CA GLY A 24 48.63 -28.58 13.05
C GLY A 24 48.70 -27.51 11.96
N LYS A 25 49.90 -27.29 11.39
CA LYS A 25 50.13 -26.46 10.20
C LYS A 25 49.76 -27.23 8.94
N TRP A 26 49.01 -26.65 7.99
CA TRP A 26 49.35 -26.66 6.55
C TRP A 26 48.38 -25.88 5.62
N CYS A 27 49.01 -25.29 4.59
CA CYS A 27 48.58 -24.71 3.30
C CYS A 27 47.10 -24.58 2.88
N GLY A 28 46.75 -23.33 2.48
CA GLY A 28 46.11 -23.05 1.19
C GLY A 28 44.59 -22.85 1.15
N LYS A 29 44.18 -21.68 0.62
CA LYS A 29 42.80 -21.19 0.34
C LYS A 29 41.99 -20.72 1.55
N GLN A 30 41.88 -19.40 1.68
CA GLN A 30 40.90 -18.74 2.55
C GLN A 30 39.51 -18.79 1.92
N VAL A 31 38.61 -19.51 2.57
CA VAL A 31 37.16 -19.35 2.45
C VAL A 31 36.73 -18.59 3.69
N PHE A 32 36.26 -17.35 3.55
CA PHE A 32 35.72 -16.57 4.66
C PHE A 32 34.26 -16.97 4.89
N ASN A 33 34.00 -17.76 5.93
CA ASN A 33 32.69 -17.84 6.56
C ASN A 33 32.68 -16.88 7.75
N ILE A 34 31.79 -15.89 7.72
CA ILE A 34 31.57 -14.96 8.84
C ILE A 34 30.39 -15.48 9.64
N THR A 35 30.66 -16.05 10.82
CA THR A 35 29.65 -16.35 11.82
C THR A 35 29.80 -15.35 12.96
N TYR A 36 28.75 -14.57 13.24
CA TYR A 36 28.75 -13.58 14.32
C TYR A 36 28.61 -14.26 15.69
N GLY A 37 29.62 -14.10 16.54
CA GLY A 37 29.56 -14.40 17.97
C GLY A 37 29.99 -13.18 18.77
N LEU A 38 29.04 -12.56 19.47
CA LEU A 38 29.27 -11.43 20.38
C LEU A 38 29.62 -11.94 21.79
N SER A 39 30.80 -11.58 22.32
CA SER A 39 30.96 -11.38 23.77
C SER A 39 32.06 -10.36 24.13
N ARG A 40 31.68 -9.49 25.07
CA ARG A 40 32.37 -8.43 25.85
C ARG A 40 33.68 -8.92 26.53
N ALA A 41 34.62 -8.14 27.08
CA ALA A 41 34.89 -6.71 27.27
C ALA A 41 36.34 -6.60 27.82
N ILE A 42 37.04 -5.47 27.62
CA ILE A 42 38.19 -5.05 28.46
C ILE A 42 38.05 -3.56 28.81
N LYS A 43 38.40 -3.24 30.06
CA LYS A 43 38.27 -1.94 30.74
C LYS A 43 39.33 -0.92 30.28
N GLN A 44 38.88 0.35 30.29
CA GLN A 44 39.51 1.70 30.23
C GLN A 44 40.91 1.86 30.88
N PRO A 45 41.69 2.98 30.71
CA PRO A 45 41.28 4.38 30.41
C PRO A 45 42.22 5.25 29.50
N TYR A 46 41.81 6.52 29.32
CA TYR A 46 42.55 7.73 28.87
C TYR A 46 42.45 8.21 27.39
N PHE A 47 41.78 9.37 27.26
CA PHE A 47 42.25 10.64 26.67
C PHE A 47 42.65 10.72 25.16
N TRP A 48 41.88 11.55 24.43
CA TRP A 48 42.18 12.28 23.19
C TRP A 48 42.61 11.48 21.94
N GLY A 49 41.66 11.31 21.01
CA GLY A 49 41.89 10.76 19.67
C GLY A 49 40.80 11.23 18.70
N SER A 50 40.92 12.48 18.30
CA SER A 50 40.00 13.24 17.45
C SER A 50 39.96 12.74 16.00
N ILE A 51 38.81 12.94 15.35
CA ILE A 51 38.64 13.34 13.93
C ILE A 51 39.08 12.35 12.81
N ALA A 52 39.98 11.40 13.07
CA ALA A 52 40.44 10.44 12.06
C ALA A 52 39.41 9.35 11.72
N GLY A 53 38.54 8.98 12.68
CA GLY A 53 37.52 7.94 12.48
C GLY A 53 36.35 8.38 11.58
N ALA A 54 35.93 9.64 11.68
CA ALA A 54 34.86 10.18 10.85
C ALA A 54 35.31 10.37 9.38
N CYS A 55 36.59 10.71 9.15
CA CYS A 55 37.15 10.81 7.79
C CYS A 55 37.27 9.45 7.10
N LEU A 56 37.58 8.37 7.82
CA LEU A 56 37.65 7.02 7.24
C LEU A 56 36.26 6.46 6.92
N ALA A 57 35.23 6.77 7.71
CA ALA A 57 33.86 6.42 7.39
C ALA A 57 33.32 7.20 6.17
N LEU A 58 33.65 8.49 6.05
CA LEU A 58 33.26 9.32 4.90
C LEU A 58 34.03 8.91 3.62
N MET A 59 35.31 8.55 3.74
CA MET A 59 36.12 8.04 2.62
C MET A 59 35.70 6.62 2.20
N ALA A 60 35.27 5.77 3.13
CA ALA A 60 34.68 4.48 2.82
C ALA A 60 33.34 4.65 2.10
N TRP A 61 32.52 5.61 2.51
CA TRP A 61 31.24 5.91 1.85
C TRP A 61 31.42 6.53 0.45
N ILE A 62 32.40 7.42 0.27
CA ILE A 62 32.73 8.03 -1.04
C ILE A 62 33.39 7.02 -1.98
N ARG A 63 34.24 6.10 -1.50
CA ARG A 63 34.76 4.99 -2.31
C ARG A 63 33.69 3.95 -2.67
N PHE A 64 32.66 3.78 -1.84
CA PHE A 64 31.54 2.90 -2.17
C PHE A 64 30.61 3.51 -3.23
N LYS A 65 30.47 4.84 -3.25
CA LYS A 65 29.66 5.56 -4.26
C LYS A 65 30.36 5.69 -5.62
N HIS A 66 31.69 5.64 -5.65
CA HIS A 66 32.49 5.68 -6.88
C HIS A 66 32.91 4.31 -7.44
N LEU A 67 32.52 3.19 -6.80
CA LEU A 67 32.48 1.87 -7.43
C LEU A 67 31.23 1.74 -8.32
N LEU A 68 30.88 2.82 -9.01
CA LEU A 68 30.05 2.78 -10.20
C LEU A 68 30.78 1.89 -11.18
N HIS A 69 30.21 0.71 -11.40
CA HIS A 69 30.59 -0.22 -12.44
C HIS A 69 30.67 0.49 -13.79
N THR A 70 31.86 0.94 -14.18
CA THR A 70 32.22 1.05 -15.57
C THR A 70 32.41 -0.37 -16.08
N VAL A 71 31.33 -0.99 -16.56
CA VAL A 71 31.43 -2.25 -17.31
C VAL A 71 32.07 -1.90 -18.65
N HIS A 72 33.40 -1.96 -18.69
CA HIS A 72 34.14 -1.94 -19.95
C HIS A 72 34.02 -3.32 -20.59
N ILE A 73 33.07 -3.48 -21.52
CA ILE A 73 32.92 -4.72 -22.29
C ILE A 73 33.98 -4.70 -23.39
N GLU A 74 35.16 -5.25 -23.08
CA GLU A 74 36.20 -5.50 -24.08
C GLU A 74 35.78 -6.69 -24.95
N LYS A 75 35.50 -6.44 -26.24
CA LYS A 75 35.19 -7.49 -27.22
C LYS A 75 36.45 -8.34 -27.49
N LYS A 76 36.59 -9.45 -26.79
CA LYS A 76 37.42 -10.58 -27.26
C LYS A 76 36.50 -11.78 -27.51
N GLY A 77 36.56 -12.30 -28.73
CA GLY A 77 35.64 -13.30 -29.27
C GLY A 77 35.68 -14.64 -28.55
N LEU A 78 34.94 -14.74 -27.45
CA LEU A 78 34.46 -16.00 -26.91
C LEU A 78 32.96 -15.85 -26.64
N ALA A 79 32.18 -16.81 -27.15
CA ALA A 79 30.74 -16.90 -26.92
C ALA A 79 30.48 -17.24 -25.45
N THR A 80 30.49 -16.23 -24.59
CA THR A 80 29.99 -16.34 -23.22
C THR A 80 28.47 -16.24 -23.24
N ARG A 81 27.80 -17.32 -22.83
CA ARG A 81 26.38 -17.27 -22.43
C ARG A 81 26.23 -16.19 -21.36
N TYR A 82 25.61 -15.08 -21.71
CA TYR A 82 25.19 -14.08 -20.73
C TYR A 82 24.11 -14.69 -19.85
N SER A 83 24.47 -15.09 -18.63
CA SER A 83 23.51 -15.32 -17.57
C SER A 83 22.78 -14.00 -17.31
N ASN A 84 21.46 -14.04 -17.21
CA ASN A 84 20.58 -12.90 -16.96
C ASN A 84 21.01 -12.08 -15.73
N THR A 85 21.89 -11.10 -15.90
CA THR A 85 22.21 -10.12 -14.87
C THR A 85 21.02 -9.18 -14.73
N ARG A 86 20.18 -9.40 -13.71
CA ARG A 86 19.11 -8.46 -13.36
C ARG A 86 19.75 -7.22 -12.75
N LEU A 87 19.67 -6.09 -13.45
CA LEU A 87 20.04 -4.78 -12.92
C LEU A 87 19.00 -4.40 -11.85
N PHE A 88 19.41 -4.41 -10.58
CA PHE A 88 18.58 -3.91 -9.49
C PHE A 88 18.68 -2.38 -9.47
N LEU A 89 17.60 -1.71 -9.86
CA LEU A 89 17.47 -0.27 -9.64
C LEU A 89 17.15 -0.06 -8.16
N LEU A 90 17.93 0.79 -7.50
CA LEU A 90 17.60 1.20 -6.13
C LEU A 90 16.31 2.03 -6.18
N PRO A 91 15.37 1.82 -5.23
CA PRO A 91 14.16 2.61 -5.17
C PRO A 91 14.49 4.07 -4.89
N THR A 92 13.68 4.97 -5.48
CA THR A 92 13.69 6.38 -5.08
C THR A 92 13.15 6.50 -3.66
N MET A 93 13.87 7.24 -2.82
CA MET A 93 13.51 7.48 -1.43
C MET A 93 12.77 8.80 -1.30
N ASP A 94 11.72 8.79 -0.49
CA ASP A 94 10.94 9.94 -0.05
C ASP A 94 11.83 11.07 0.50
N SER A 95 11.57 12.30 0.07
CA SER A 95 12.29 13.50 0.48
C SER A 95 11.80 14.10 1.81
N GLY A 96 10.60 13.73 2.24
CA GLY A 96 9.91 14.27 3.40
C GLY A 96 8.99 15.45 3.09
N GLU A 97 8.93 15.90 1.84
CA GLU A 97 8.21 17.12 1.42
C GLU A 97 7.03 16.74 0.51
N ASN A 98 5.80 17.00 0.95
CA ASN A 98 4.61 16.71 0.13
C ASN A 98 4.37 17.79 -0.92
N ALA A 99 3.97 17.34 -2.11
CA ALA A 99 3.58 18.19 -3.22
C ALA A 99 2.28 17.68 -3.84
N THR A 100 1.47 18.61 -4.32
CA THR A 100 0.19 18.31 -4.98
C THR A 100 0.24 18.65 -6.47
N GLN A 101 -0.23 17.75 -7.31
CA GLN A 101 -0.48 17.98 -8.74
C GLN A 101 -1.97 17.89 -9.05
N ASN A 102 -2.46 18.80 -9.88
CA ASN A 102 -3.86 18.90 -10.27
C ASN A 102 -3.97 18.77 -11.79
N PHE A 103 -4.91 17.96 -12.26
CA PHE A 103 -5.17 17.71 -13.66
C PHE A 103 -6.67 17.81 -13.95
N SER A 104 -7.01 18.48 -15.05
CA SER A 104 -8.34 18.38 -15.65
C SER A 104 -8.27 17.32 -16.75
N LEU A 105 -9.14 16.31 -16.68
CA LEU A 105 -9.13 15.21 -17.63
C LEU A 105 -10.01 15.59 -18.84
N PRO A 106 -9.50 15.50 -20.08
CA PRO A 106 -10.20 15.98 -21.27
C PRO A 106 -11.39 15.12 -21.71
N TYR A 107 -11.63 14.00 -21.03
CA TYR A 107 -12.61 12.99 -21.42
C TYR A 107 -13.43 12.52 -20.23
N SER A 108 -14.62 11.97 -20.50
CA SER A 108 -15.40 11.25 -19.50
C SER A 108 -14.63 10.04 -18.96
N THR A 109 -14.70 9.82 -17.66
CA THR A 109 -14.09 8.67 -16.99
C THR A 109 -15.21 7.89 -16.31
N PHE A 110 -15.42 6.64 -16.72
CA PHE A 110 -16.37 5.73 -16.08
C PHE A 110 -15.66 4.51 -15.45
N SER A 111 -14.34 4.49 -15.52
CA SER A 111 -13.55 3.52 -14.78
C SER A 111 -12.28 4.12 -14.21
N VAL A 112 -11.90 3.70 -13.01
CA VAL A 112 -10.62 4.02 -12.38
C VAL A 112 -9.88 2.73 -12.10
N ARG A 113 -8.62 2.65 -12.53
CA ARG A 113 -7.75 1.51 -12.28
C ARG A 113 -6.48 1.97 -11.55
N LEU A 114 -6.28 1.47 -10.33
CA LEU A 114 -5.09 1.72 -9.53
C LEU A 114 -4.18 0.49 -9.51
N ASN A 115 -2.95 0.63 -9.99
CA ASN A 115 -2.00 -0.47 -10.15
C ASN A 115 -0.82 -0.45 -9.16
N PHE A 116 -0.83 0.42 -8.15
CA PHE A 116 0.26 0.54 -7.19
C PHE A 116 -0.24 0.89 -5.78
N PRO A 117 0.60 0.74 -4.73
CA PRO A 117 0.22 1.05 -3.36
C PRO A 117 -0.07 2.54 -3.18
N ALA A 118 -1.35 2.91 -3.25
CA ALA A 118 -1.85 4.26 -2.95
C ALA A 118 -3.30 4.17 -2.46
N THR A 119 -3.81 5.27 -1.91
CA THR A 119 -5.24 5.43 -1.64
C THR A 119 -5.87 6.33 -2.70
N VAL A 120 -6.87 5.83 -3.41
CA VAL A 120 -7.69 6.62 -4.32
C VAL A 120 -9.05 6.93 -3.70
N VAL A 121 -9.40 8.21 -3.60
CA VAL A 121 -10.71 8.70 -3.14
C VAL A 121 -11.48 9.15 -4.37
N ILE A 122 -12.67 8.58 -4.56
CA ILE A 122 -13.54 8.84 -5.71
C ILE A 122 -14.78 9.56 -5.20
N MET A 123 -15.10 10.69 -5.81
CA MET A 123 -16.18 11.58 -5.38
C MET A 123 -16.99 12.06 -6.58
N ASP A 124 -18.28 12.35 -6.35
CA ASP A 124 -19.11 13.01 -7.35
C ASP A 124 -18.68 14.48 -7.55
N GLY A 125 -18.52 14.85 -8.81
CA GLY A 125 -18.25 16.21 -9.26
C GLY A 125 -19.49 16.89 -9.82
N LYS A 126 -19.60 18.19 -9.57
CA LYS A 126 -20.56 19.07 -10.28
C LYS A 126 -20.05 19.48 -11.66
N GLU A 127 -18.74 19.34 -11.88
CA GLU A 127 -18.08 19.70 -13.12
C GLU A 127 -18.43 18.74 -14.24
N LYS A 128 -18.41 19.24 -15.49
CA LYS A 128 -18.67 18.42 -16.68
C LYS A 128 -17.53 17.44 -16.99
N LEU A 129 -16.32 17.81 -16.62
CA LEU A 129 -15.11 17.03 -16.87
C LEU A 129 -14.53 16.51 -15.55
N PRO A 130 -13.99 15.29 -15.53
CA PRO A 130 -13.34 14.76 -14.35
C PRO A 130 -12.10 15.58 -13.95
N GLN A 131 -11.82 15.60 -12.64
CA GLN A 131 -10.62 16.19 -12.08
C GLN A 131 -9.81 15.13 -11.35
N LEU A 132 -8.49 15.26 -11.39
CA LEU A 132 -7.54 14.38 -10.73
C LEU A 132 -6.59 15.24 -9.89
N HIS A 133 -6.50 14.90 -8.61
CA HIS A 133 -5.56 15.50 -7.66
C HIS A 133 -4.66 14.39 -7.12
N ILE A 134 -3.35 14.59 -7.15
CA ILE A 134 -2.36 13.64 -6.63
C ILE A 134 -1.54 14.36 -5.57
N ASP A 135 -1.59 13.86 -4.34
CA ASP A 135 -0.81 14.32 -3.20
C ASP A 135 0.16 13.20 -2.78
N ALA A 136 1.45 13.50 -2.84
CA ALA A 136 2.54 12.57 -2.57
C ALA A 136 3.83 13.34 -2.25
N ASP A 137 4.86 12.63 -1.79
CA ASP A 137 6.18 13.22 -1.68
C ASP A 137 6.69 13.74 -3.04
N GLN A 138 7.37 14.88 -3.02
CA GLN A 138 7.84 15.60 -4.19
C GLN A 138 8.80 14.77 -5.05
N SER A 139 9.59 13.88 -4.47
CA SER A 139 10.49 13.00 -5.21
C SER A 139 9.78 11.84 -5.91
N ILE A 140 8.59 11.48 -5.41
CA ILE A 140 7.78 10.35 -5.89
C ILE A 140 6.76 10.80 -6.94
N LEU A 141 6.23 12.02 -6.79
CA LEU A 141 5.21 12.58 -7.68
C LEU A 141 5.58 12.46 -9.18
N PRO A 142 6.83 12.71 -9.62
CA PRO A 142 7.23 12.55 -11.02
C PRO A 142 7.28 11.09 -11.50
N LEU A 143 7.24 10.11 -10.60
CA LEU A 143 7.25 8.68 -10.90
C LEU A 143 5.84 8.12 -11.07
N ILE A 144 4.81 8.84 -10.62
CA ILE A 144 3.41 8.47 -10.81
C ILE A 144 2.98 8.89 -12.22
N GLU A 145 2.35 7.97 -12.95
CA GLU A 145 1.76 8.23 -14.26
C GLU A 145 0.26 8.03 -14.22
N HIS A 146 -0.43 8.83 -15.01
CA HIS A 146 -1.84 8.62 -15.31
C HIS A 146 -2.04 8.59 -16.82
N GLN A 147 -2.90 7.67 -17.28
CA GLN A 147 -3.27 7.54 -18.68
C GLN A 147 -4.78 7.42 -18.78
N HIS A 148 -5.36 7.97 -19.84
CA HIS A 148 -6.76 7.76 -20.16
C HIS A 148 -6.84 6.84 -21.37
N VAL A 149 -7.36 5.63 -21.17
CA VAL A 149 -7.48 4.62 -22.23
C VAL A 149 -8.87 4.01 -22.14
N ASN A 150 -9.64 4.07 -23.23
CA ASN A 150 -10.98 3.49 -23.29
C ASN A 150 -11.88 3.92 -22.11
N ASN A 151 -11.90 5.22 -21.79
CA ASN A 151 -12.65 5.82 -20.67
C ASN A 151 -12.28 5.29 -19.28
N THR A 152 -11.13 4.64 -19.18
CA THR A 152 -10.52 4.21 -17.93
C THR A 152 -9.38 5.17 -17.60
N LEU A 153 -9.43 5.77 -16.42
CA LEU A 153 -8.30 6.43 -15.82
C LEU A 153 -7.39 5.36 -15.20
N LEU A 154 -6.28 5.10 -15.89
CA LEU A 154 -5.22 4.21 -15.43
C LEU A 154 -4.24 5.02 -14.58
N LEU A 155 -4.06 4.63 -13.32
CA LEU A 155 -3.09 5.17 -12.38
C LEU A 155 -2.00 4.12 -12.17
N ASP A 156 -0.78 4.44 -12.59
CA ASP A 156 0.35 3.53 -12.59
C ASP A 156 1.65 4.23 -12.17
N VAL A 157 2.73 3.47 -12.12
CA VAL A 157 4.08 3.95 -11.86
C VAL A 157 4.89 3.83 -13.14
N LYS A 158 5.79 4.79 -13.39
CA LYS A 158 6.67 4.79 -14.56
C LYS A 158 7.32 3.43 -14.76
N PRO A 159 7.39 2.93 -16.01
CA PRO A 159 8.11 1.70 -16.28
C PRO A 159 9.55 1.79 -15.77
N ARG A 160 10.00 0.74 -15.07
CA ARG A 160 11.35 0.66 -14.49
C ARG A 160 11.64 1.69 -13.41
N SER A 161 10.63 2.29 -12.78
CA SER A 161 10.82 2.97 -11.50
C SER A 161 10.29 2.11 -10.36
N ALA A 162 10.83 2.37 -9.18
CA ALA A 162 10.38 1.84 -7.91
C ALA A 162 10.61 2.94 -6.87
N PHE A 163 9.76 3.01 -5.85
CA PHE A 163 9.92 3.94 -4.76
C PHE A 163 9.49 3.28 -3.45
N GLU A 164 10.06 3.79 -2.37
CA GLU A 164 9.61 3.51 -1.01
C GLU A 164 9.27 4.83 -0.34
N THR A 165 8.14 4.85 0.35
CA THR A 165 7.67 6.04 1.05
C THR A 165 7.14 5.68 2.42
N ALA A 166 7.48 6.52 3.39
CA ALA A 166 6.88 6.47 4.72
C ALA A 166 5.52 7.19 4.74
N GLN A 167 5.29 8.07 3.76
CA GLN A 167 4.09 8.86 3.61
C GLN A 167 3.09 8.15 2.69
N GLY A 168 1.79 8.30 2.97
CA GLY A 168 0.77 7.74 2.09
C GLY A 168 0.63 8.56 0.82
N ILE A 169 0.45 7.90 -0.33
CA ILE A 169 0.04 8.56 -1.57
C ILE A 169 -1.48 8.66 -1.59
N LEU A 170 -2.00 9.88 -1.72
CA LEU A 170 -3.42 10.17 -1.80
C LEU A 170 -3.78 10.69 -3.19
N ILE A 171 -4.70 10.00 -3.85
CA ILE A 171 -5.22 10.39 -5.16
C ILE A 171 -6.69 10.71 -5.00
N THR A 172 -7.13 11.90 -5.39
CA THR A 172 -8.55 12.26 -5.41
C THR A 172 -9.03 12.35 -6.84
N VAL A 173 -10.06 11.60 -7.20
CA VAL A 173 -10.69 11.63 -8.52
C VAL A 173 -12.11 12.13 -8.37
N ILE A 174 -12.39 13.29 -8.94
CA ILE A 174 -13.72 13.91 -8.93
C ILE A 174 -14.34 13.62 -10.29
N ILE A 175 -15.47 12.91 -10.31
CA ILE A 175 -16.06 12.38 -11.54
C ILE A 175 -17.49 12.90 -11.67
N PRO A 176 -17.92 13.38 -12.85
CA PRO A 176 -19.32 13.71 -13.08
C PRO A 176 -20.22 12.49 -12.84
N LYS A 177 -21.47 12.71 -12.45
CA LYS A 177 -22.43 11.61 -12.20
C LYS A 177 -22.47 10.62 -13.37
N ALA A 178 -22.38 9.33 -13.05
CA ALA A 178 -22.35 8.24 -14.02
C ALA A 178 -23.43 7.19 -13.75
N GLN A 179 -23.99 6.62 -14.81
CA GLN A 179 -24.98 5.53 -14.70
C GLN A 179 -24.33 4.19 -14.32
N GLN A 180 -23.10 3.99 -14.78
CA GLN A 180 -22.27 2.83 -14.48
C GLN A 180 -20.85 3.30 -14.16
N PHE A 181 -20.23 2.66 -13.17
CA PHE A 181 -18.86 2.97 -12.78
C PHE A 181 -18.08 1.72 -12.38
N ASN A 182 -16.83 1.65 -12.82
CA ASN A 182 -15.96 0.49 -12.61
C ASN A 182 -14.69 0.89 -11.84
N VAL A 183 -14.43 0.26 -10.70
CA VAL A 183 -13.20 0.46 -9.92
C VAL A 183 -12.37 -0.81 -9.92
N ALA A 184 -11.11 -0.71 -10.32
CA ALA A 184 -10.16 -1.80 -10.25
C ALA A 184 -8.96 -1.39 -9.38
N VAL A 185 -8.65 -2.17 -8.35
CA VAL A 185 -7.54 -1.88 -7.43
C VAL A 185 -6.61 -3.08 -7.36
N LYS A 186 -5.31 -2.85 -7.50
CA LYS A 186 -4.28 -3.88 -7.46
C LYS A 186 -3.10 -3.48 -6.58
N ASN A 187 -2.22 -4.45 -6.34
CA ASN A 187 -0.85 -4.23 -5.82
C ASN A 187 -0.81 -3.43 -4.51
N GLY A 188 -1.71 -3.68 -3.56
CA GLY A 188 -1.68 -2.98 -2.27
C GLY A 188 -2.48 -1.67 -2.27
N GLY A 189 -3.09 -1.29 -3.39
CA GLY A 189 -3.92 -0.11 -3.46
C GLY A 189 -5.20 -0.21 -2.62
N LYS A 190 -5.74 0.94 -2.27
CA LYS A 190 -7.04 1.11 -1.60
C LYS A 190 -7.90 2.09 -2.38
N ALA A 191 -9.17 1.78 -2.61
CA ALA A 191 -10.14 2.77 -3.11
C ALA A 191 -11.18 3.13 -2.04
N ILE A 192 -11.61 4.38 -2.03
CA ILE A 192 -12.66 4.91 -1.16
C ILE A 192 -13.68 5.61 -2.05
N LEU A 193 -14.91 5.13 -2.08
CA LEU A 193 -16.04 5.83 -2.68
C LEU A 193 -16.66 6.72 -1.61
N ASN A 194 -16.57 8.04 -1.78
CA ASN A 194 -17.02 9.01 -0.78
C ASN A 194 -18.09 9.92 -1.37
N GLY A 195 -19.35 9.69 -0.98
CA GLY A 195 -20.50 10.42 -1.53
C GLY A 195 -20.64 10.25 -3.04
N PHE A 196 -20.27 9.07 -3.56
CA PHE A 196 -20.28 8.76 -4.99
C PHE A 196 -21.52 7.94 -5.36
N GLU A 197 -22.46 8.58 -6.06
CA GLU A 197 -23.73 7.97 -6.45
C GLU A 197 -23.67 7.41 -7.88
N CYS A 198 -23.84 6.10 -8.02
CA CYS A 198 -24.00 5.46 -9.32
C CYS A 198 -24.98 4.26 -9.21
N PRO A 199 -25.93 4.12 -10.15
CA PRO A 199 -26.85 2.99 -10.17
C PRO A 199 -26.17 1.63 -10.30
N GLN A 200 -25.09 1.55 -11.09
CA GLN A 200 -24.35 0.31 -11.33
C GLN A 200 -22.87 0.47 -10.97
N LEU A 201 -22.42 -0.31 -9.98
CA LEU A 201 -21.03 -0.32 -9.53
C LEU A 201 -20.39 -1.68 -9.82
N GLU A 202 -19.23 -1.70 -10.47
CA GLU A 202 -18.40 -2.89 -10.60
C GLU A 202 -17.05 -2.67 -9.92
N CYS A 203 -16.65 -3.57 -9.02
CA CYS A 203 -15.40 -3.51 -8.29
C CYS A 203 -14.58 -4.77 -8.55
N THR A 204 -13.35 -4.60 -9.02
CA THR A 204 -12.35 -5.65 -9.15
C THR A 204 -11.21 -5.39 -8.17
N ILE A 205 -10.96 -6.32 -7.26
CA ILE A 205 -9.92 -6.21 -6.24
C ILE A 205 -8.89 -7.31 -6.50
N GLU A 206 -7.65 -6.94 -6.77
CA GLU A 206 -6.57 -7.90 -7.00
C GLU A 206 -5.35 -7.64 -6.10
N GLY A 207 -4.52 -8.67 -5.90
CA GLY A 207 -3.37 -8.54 -4.99
C GLY A 207 -3.82 -8.39 -3.53
N ASN A 208 -3.11 -7.61 -2.71
CA ASN A 208 -3.43 -7.31 -1.31
C ASN A 208 -4.18 -5.97 -1.18
N SER A 209 -5.38 -5.86 -1.76
CA SER A 209 -6.06 -4.56 -1.97
C SER A 209 -7.43 -4.48 -1.33
N GLY A 210 -7.98 -3.27 -1.23
CA GLY A 210 -9.29 -3.06 -0.63
C GLY A 210 -10.11 -1.92 -1.22
N VAL A 211 -11.42 -2.01 -1.09
CA VAL A 211 -12.36 -0.97 -1.48
C VAL A 211 -13.32 -0.71 -0.33
N LEU A 212 -13.52 0.57 -0.01
CA LEU A 212 -14.48 1.05 0.98
C LEU A 212 -15.49 1.96 0.29
N ASP A 213 -16.78 1.60 0.32
CA ASP A 213 -17.88 2.50 0.01
C ASP A 213 -18.43 3.11 1.31
N GLY A 214 -18.14 4.40 1.47
CA GLY A 214 -18.33 5.14 2.71
C GLY A 214 -19.71 5.74 2.90
N ASP A 215 -20.61 5.62 1.93
CA ASP A 215 -21.93 6.23 2.01
C ASP A 215 -23.00 5.23 2.50
N LYS A 216 -23.65 5.55 3.61
CA LYS A 216 -24.70 4.71 4.21
C LYS A 216 -26.06 4.84 3.50
N ASN A 217 -26.30 5.97 2.83
CA ASN A 217 -27.61 6.36 2.34
C ASN A 217 -27.77 6.16 0.82
N THR A 218 -26.70 5.78 0.13
CA THR A 218 -26.78 5.43 -1.28
C THR A 218 -27.49 4.09 -1.46
N ILE A 219 -28.55 4.09 -2.29
CA ILE A 219 -29.15 2.87 -2.80
C ILE A 219 -28.76 2.71 -4.27
N ARG A 220 -28.16 1.57 -4.61
CA ARG A 220 -27.76 1.22 -5.98
C ARG A 220 -28.73 0.21 -6.58
N GLU A 221 -28.86 0.21 -7.89
CA GLU A 221 -29.64 -0.82 -8.60
C GLU A 221 -28.86 -2.13 -8.64
N ARG A 222 -27.57 -2.07 -8.99
CA ARG A 222 -26.70 -3.25 -9.06
C ARG A 222 -25.30 -2.94 -8.54
N GLN A 223 -24.74 -3.88 -7.80
CA GLN A 223 -23.32 -3.90 -7.47
C GLN A 223 -22.71 -5.26 -7.83
N LYS A 224 -21.50 -5.25 -8.37
CA LYS A 224 -20.75 -6.45 -8.73
C LYS A 224 -19.36 -6.37 -8.12
N ILE A 225 -18.99 -7.35 -7.31
CA ILE A 225 -17.72 -7.39 -6.59
C ILE A 225 -16.96 -8.64 -7.02
N HIS A 226 -15.72 -8.47 -7.49
CA HIS A 226 -14.83 -9.57 -7.85
C HIS A 226 -13.50 -9.43 -7.12
N ILE A 227 -13.23 -10.36 -6.20
CA ILE A 227 -11.94 -10.46 -5.49
C ILE A 227 -11.09 -11.57 -6.13
N LYS A 228 -9.92 -11.18 -6.66
CA LYS A 228 -8.89 -12.06 -7.24
C LYS A 228 -7.58 -11.94 -6.47
N GLY A 229 -7.36 -12.79 -5.48
CA GLY A 229 -6.20 -12.69 -4.60
C GLY A 229 -6.63 -12.45 -3.16
N GLN A 230 -6.03 -11.49 -2.47
CA GLN A 230 -6.30 -11.20 -1.06
C GLN A 230 -6.89 -9.80 -0.87
N GLY A 231 -8.15 -9.68 -0.47
CA GLY A 231 -8.71 -8.34 -0.35
C GLY A 231 -10.00 -8.20 0.41
N GLY A 232 -10.43 -6.96 0.55
CA GLY A 232 -11.64 -6.61 1.27
C GLY A 232 -12.52 -5.66 0.46
N PHE A 233 -13.81 -5.93 0.42
CA PHE A 233 -14.82 -4.97 0.00
C PHE A 233 -15.74 -4.67 1.17
N GLN A 234 -15.88 -3.40 1.54
CA GLN A 234 -16.84 -2.98 2.53
C GLN A 234 -17.69 -1.87 1.95
N ALA A 235 -19.01 -2.03 1.96
CA ALA A 235 -19.93 -0.98 1.54
C ALA A 235 -20.99 -0.75 2.59
N TRP A 236 -21.17 0.49 3.03
CA TRP A 236 -22.32 0.84 3.89
C TRP A 236 -23.58 1.20 3.08
N SER A 237 -23.46 1.30 1.76
CA SER A 237 -24.57 1.48 0.83
C SER A 237 -25.34 0.19 0.63
N LYS A 238 -26.62 0.30 0.28
CA LYS A 238 -27.47 -0.86 -0.07
C LYS A 238 -27.59 -0.99 -1.58
N ALA A 239 -27.62 -2.21 -2.10
CA ALA A 239 -27.98 -2.46 -3.50
C ALA A 239 -29.26 -3.29 -3.59
N LYS A 240 -30.05 -3.09 -4.64
CA LYS A 240 -31.17 -4.00 -4.94
C LYS A 240 -30.63 -5.38 -5.31
N ALA A 241 -29.71 -5.43 -6.26
CA ALA A 241 -29.03 -6.65 -6.68
C ALA A 241 -27.52 -6.59 -6.42
N SER A 242 -26.96 -7.69 -5.92
CA SER A 242 -25.53 -7.84 -5.67
C SER A 242 -25.00 -9.16 -6.21
N GLU A 243 -23.88 -9.08 -6.92
CA GLU A 243 -23.15 -10.23 -7.44
C GLU A 243 -21.75 -10.22 -6.82
N VAL A 244 -21.40 -11.25 -6.05
CA VAL A 244 -20.11 -11.36 -5.36
C VAL A 244 -19.38 -12.59 -5.87
N LYS A 245 -18.16 -12.40 -6.39
CA LYS A 245 -17.26 -13.48 -6.77
C LYS A 245 -15.94 -13.38 -5.99
N ILE A 246 -15.53 -14.46 -5.33
CA ILE A 246 -14.27 -14.55 -4.57
C ILE A 246 -13.47 -15.76 -5.08
N GLU A 247 -12.36 -15.49 -5.78
CA GLU A 247 -11.44 -16.51 -6.32
C GLU A 247 -10.19 -16.73 -5.45
N GLY A 248 -10.06 -15.99 -4.33
CA GLY A 248 -8.90 -16.08 -3.44
C GLY A 248 -9.29 -15.99 -1.97
N LYS A 249 -8.55 -15.21 -1.18
CA LYS A 249 -8.86 -14.91 0.21
C LYS A 249 -9.55 -13.55 0.30
N GLY A 250 -10.70 -13.44 0.94
CA GLY A 250 -11.26 -12.11 1.08
C GLY A 250 -12.53 -12.00 1.88
N GLU A 251 -12.80 -10.77 2.29
CA GLU A 251 -13.99 -10.44 3.06
C GLU A 251 -14.82 -9.40 2.31
N VAL A 252 -16.11 -9.66 2.20
CA VAL A 252 -17.07 -8.77 1.55
C VAL A 252 -18.16 -8.45 2.56
N SER A 253 -18.28 -7.19 2.96
CA SER A 253 -19.35 -6.69 3.83
C SER A 253 -20.28 -5.77 3.03
N ILE A 254 -21.53 -6.17 2.82
CA ILE A 254 -22.47 -5.49 1.91
C ILE A 254 -23.91 -5.44 2.42
N GLY A 255 -24.69 -4.48 1.93
CA GLY A 255 -26.13 -4.40 2.15
C GLY A 255 -26.87 -4.74 0.87
N VAL A 256 -27.82 -5.68 0.93
CA VAL A 256 -28.57 -6.14 -0.25
C VAL A 256 -30.05 -6.28 0.07
N LEU A 257 -30.91 -5.75 -0.79
CA LEU A 257 -32.35 -5.70 -0.57
C LEU A 257 -33.10 -6.87 -1.23
N ASP A 258 -32.83 -7.11 -2.52
CA ASP A 258 -33.65 -8.02 -3.32
C ASP A 258 -32.87 -9.28 -3.70
N ASP A 259 -31.82 -9.15 -4.50
CA ASP A 259 -31.12 -10.30 -5.11
C ASP A 259 -29.65 -10.37 -4.68
N LEU A 260 -29.25 -11.48 -4.08
CA LEU A 260 -27.85 -11.77 -3.77
C LEU A 260 -27.39 -13.05 -4.47
N TYR A 261 -26.41 -12.91 -5.34
CA TYR A 261 -25.66 -14.03 -5.91
C TYR A 261 -24.23 -14.03 -5.37
N VAL A 262 -23.81 -15.15 -4.81
CA VAL A 262 -22.46 -15.34 -4.26
C VAL A 262 -21.81 -16.56 -4.91
N ASN A 263 -20.62 -16.38 -5.48
CA ASN A 263 -19.76 -17.46 -5.93
C ASN A 263 -18.40 -17.40 -5.21
N ILE A 264 -18.09 -18.39 -4.39
CA ILE A 264 -16.82 -18.46 -3.66
C ILE A 264 -16.07 -19.73 -4.06
N GLU A 265 -14.95 -19.53 -4.76
CA GLU A 265 -14.03 -20.58 -5.20
C GLU A 265 -12.83 -20.70 -4.25
N GLY A 266 -12.57 -19.70 -3.40
CA GLY A 266 -11.46 -19.66 -2.43
C GLY A 266 -11.86 -19.60 -0.94
N GLU A 267 -11.02 -19.00 -0.11
CA GLU A 267 -11.27 -18.76 1.32
C GLU A 267 -11.91 -17.38 1.52
N GLY A 268 -13.22 -17.28 1.28
CA GLY A 268 -13.97 -16.03 1.38
C GLY A 268 -14.93 -15.99 2.56
N LYS A 269 -15.19 -14.80 3.11
CA LYS A 269 -16.39 -14.51 3.90
C LYS A 269 -17.22 -13.43 3.22
N VAL A 270 -18.52 -13.66 3.08
CA VAL A 270 -19.48 -12.61 2.68
C VAL A 270 -20.41 -12.37 3.86
N SER A 271 -20.43 -11.14 4.37
CA SER A 271 -21.28 -10.71 5.48
C SER A 271 -22.31 -9.72 4.94
N CYS A 272 -23.59 -10.04 5.11
CA CYS A 272 -24.69 -9.14 4.78
C CYS A 272 -25.24 -8.51 6.06
N TYR A 273 -25.30 -7.19 6.12
CA TYR A 273 -25.82 -6.45 7.29
C TYR A 273 -27.26 -5.97 7.13
N THR A 274 -27.88 -6.30 6.01
CA THR A 274 -29.33 -6.19 5.82
C THR A 274 -29.99 -7.49 6.28
N ALA A 275 -31.30 -7.44 6.51
CA ALA A 275 -32.09 -8.67 6.58
C ALA A 275 -31.83 -9.52 5.32
N GLN A 276 -32.08 -10.83 5.43
CA GLN A 276 -31.88 -11.77 4.33
C GLN A 276 -32.54 -11.24 3.03
N PRO A 277 -31.80 -11.19 1.90
CA PRO A 277 -32.34 -10.72 0.64
C PRO A 277 -33.48 -11.64 0.17
N LYS A 278 -34.43 -11.08 -0.59
CA LYS A 278 -35.60 -11.83 -1.09
C LYS A 278 -35.19 -13.09 -1.86
N ASN A 279 -34.19 -12.96 -2.71
CA ASN A 279 -33.61 -14.06 -3.46
C ASN A 279 -32.13 -14.19 -3.10
N TYR A 280 -31.73 -15.39 -2.70
CA TYR A 280 -30.34 -15.72 -2.40
C TYR A 280 -29.94 -16.98 -3.16
N ARG A 281 -28.82 -16.89 -3.88
CA ARG A 281 -28.15 -18.02 -4.51
C ARG A 281 -26.68 -18.00 -4.15
N ARG A 282 -26.20 -19.18 -3.77
CA ARG A 282 -24.78 -19.42 -3.55
C ARG A 282 -24.30 -20.58 -4.40
N ASP A 283 -23.26 -20.30 -5.15
CA ASP A 283 -22.49 -21.26 -5.91
C ASP A 283 -21.05 -21.30 -5.35
N GLY A 284 -20.30 -22.35 -5.69
CA GLY A 284 -18.92 -22.52 -5.24
C GLY A 284 -18.76 -23.38 -3.97
N ASN A 285 -17.54 -23.89 -3.78
CA ASN A 285 -17.22 -24.88 -2.75
C ASN A 285 -16.50 -24.28 -1.53
N GLY A 286 -16.22 -22.97 -1.55
CA GLY A 286 -15.40 -22.30 -0.54
C GLY A 286 -16.16 -21.31 0.35
N GLY A 287 -15.56 -20.98 1.50
CA GLY A 287 -15.95 -19.84 2.33
C GLY A 287 -17.27 -19.96 3.12
N ALA A 288 -17.65 -18.85 3.75
CA ALA A 288 -18.88 -18.69 4.53
C ALA A 288 -19.69 -17.48 4.04
N VAL A 289 -21.01 -17.58 4.14
CA VAL A 289 -21.93 -16.47 3.93
C VAL A 289 -22.74 -16.31 5.20
N ASP A 290 -22.74 -15.10 5.73
CA ASP A 290 -23.34 -14.73 7.00
C ASP A 290 -24.38 -13.63 6.76
N PHE A 291 -25.54 -13.77 7.38
CA PHE A 291 -26.63 -12.80 7.33
C PHE A 291 -26.81 -12.27 8.73
N ASP A 292 -26.04 -11.25 9.06
CA ASP A 292 -26.18 -10.56 10.33
C ASP A 292 -27.36 -9.61 10.24
N CYS A 293 -28.46 -9.95 10.92
CA CYS A 293 -29.54 -9.01 11.25
C CYS A 293 -29.11 -7.99 12.32
N VAL A 294 -27.83 -7.68 12.38
CA VAL A 294 -27.30 -6.65 13.26
C VAL A 294 -27.44 -5.35 12.50
N ASP A 295 -28.20 -4.40 13.06
CA ASP A 295 -28.14 -2.99 12.69
C ASP A 295 -26.70 -2.48 12.88
N LEU A 296 -25.77 -2.84 11.99
CA LEU A 296 -24.41 -2.27 11.90
C LEU A 296 -24.47 -0.76 11.58
N LEU A 297 -25.68 -0.22 11.36
CA LEU A 297 -25.99 1.20 11.29
C LEU A 297 -25.98 1.91 12.65
N LYS A 298 -26.05 1.19 13.80
CA LYS A 298 -26.06 1.83 15.13
C LYS A 298 -24.69 2.31 15.62
N ASP A 299 -23.59 1.85 15.03
CA ASP A 299 -22.26 2.33 15.41
C ASP A 299 -21.77 3.37 14.39
N SER A 300 -22.19 4.61 14.60
CA SER A 300 -21.76 5.80 13.89
C SER A 300 -20.32 6.15 14.27
N ARG A 301 -19.33 5.48 13.68
CA ARG A 301 -18.03 6.14 13.50
C ARG A 301 -18.25 7.28 12.50
N ALA A 302 -17.91 8.49 12.93
CA ALA A 302 -18.05 9.71 12.14
C ALA A 302 -17.46 9.51 10.73
N PRO A 303 -18.03 10.14 9.69
CA PRO A 303 -17.42 10.14 8.37
C PRO A 303 -15.94 10.50 8.49
N VAL A 304 -15.08 9.76 7.80
CA VAL A 304 -13.65 10.07 7.73
C VAL A 304 -13.53 11.55 7.37
N PRO A 305 -12.87 12.38 8.20
CA PRO A 305 -12.80 13.80 7.94
C PRO A 305 -12.22 14.01 6.54
N ILE A 306 -13.02 14.63 5.68
CA ILE A 306 -12.59 15.04 4.35
C ILE A 306 -11.40 15.97 4.57
N PRO A 307 -10.22 15.73 3.96
CA PRO A 307 -9.13 16.68 3.99
C PRO A 307 -9.71 18.01 3.52
N LYS A 308 -9.64 19.05 4.36
CA LYS A 308 -10.09 20.39 3.96
C LYS A 308 -9.36 20.71 2.66
N GLN A 309 -10.12 21.02 1.60
CA GLN A 309 -9.53 21.50 0.36
C GLN A 309 -8.50 22.57 0.72
N PRO A 310 -7.27 22.50 0.21
CA PRO A 310 -6.29 23.54 0.45
C PRO A 310 -6.90 24.84 -0.04
N THR A 311 -7.24 25.74 0.89
CA THR A 311 -7.60 27.12 0.58
C THR A 311 -6.45 27.68 -0.22
N ALA A 312 -6.68 27.95 -1.51
CA ALA A 312 -5.70 28.59 -2.35
C ALA A 312 -5.17 29.83 -1.61
N PRO A 313 -3.85 30.04 -1.54
CA PRO A 313 -3.33 31.26 -0.96
C PRO A 313 -3.96 32.43 -1.71
N LEU A 314 -4.69 33.27 -0.99
CA LEU A 314 -5.15 34.56 -1.48
C LEU A 314 -3.90 35.31 -1.92
N HIS A 315 -3.65 35.34 -3.22
CA HIS A 315 -2.71 36.27 -3.81
C HIS A 315 -3.25 37.66 -3.51
N GLU A 316 -2.73 38.31 -2.46
CA GLU A 316 -2.82 39.74 -2.27
C GLU A 316 -2.13 40.40 -3.47
N GLY A 317 -2.91 40.69 -4.49
CA GLY A 317 -2.51 41.53 -5.60
C GLY A 317 -2.15 42.90 -5.07
N ARG A 318 -0.85 43.18 -4.93
CA ARG A 318 -0.33 44.54 -4.88
C ARG A 318 -0.73 45.23 -6.18
N ALA A 319 -1.77 46.06 -6.09
CA ALA A 319 -2.10 47.04 -7.11
C ALA A 319 -0.93 48.03 -7.27
N GLY A 320 -0.08 47.78 -8.26
CA GLY A 320 0.90 48.75 -8.74
C GLY A 320 0.16 49.89 -9.43
N ARG A 321 0.13 51.04 -8.77
CA ARG A 321 -0.39 52.30 -9.30
C ARG A 321 0.55 52.79 -10.41
N ILE A 322 0.12 52.67 -11.67
CA ILE A 322 0.81 53.28 -12.81
C ILE A 322 0.27 54.72 -12.91
N GLY A 323 1.13 55.70 -12.62
CA GLY A 323 0.85 57.10 -12.86
C GLY A 323 1.06 57.43 -14.33
N TRP A 324 0.13 58.21 -14.88
CA TRP A 324 0.30 58.98 -16.11
C TRP A 324 0.91 60.34 -15.78
#